data_AF-A0A8I0DUR8-F1
#
_entry.id   AF-A0A8I0DUR8-F1
#
_cell.length_a   1.000
_cell.length_b   1.000
_cell.length_c   1.000
_cell.angle_alpha   90.00
_cell.angle_beta   90.00
_cell.angle_gamma   90.00
#
_symmetry.space_group_name_H-M   'P 1'
#
loop_
_entity.id
_entity.type
_entity.pdbx_description
1 polymer ?
#
loop_
_entity_poly.entity_id
_entity_poly.type
_entity_poly.pdbx_seq_one_letter_code
_entity_poly.pdbx_strand_id
1 'polypeptide(L)'
;MAEKRNTKQKQVIYSVIKELKCHPTAQQLHQILVERGYNIGASTVYRVLADAVDDGIIMNVFSFDKNEHFDGNPVPHYHIICTKCGRIFDSHVPYDPEIDERGRLADEDFIISSHNLEYVGICPECQNEQE
;
A
#
# COMPACT_ATOMS: atom_id res chain seq x y z
N MET A 1 8.03 -29.61 6.57
CA MET A 1 9.08 -28.58 6.76
C MET A 1 8.88 -27.37 5.85
N ALA A 2 8.57 -27.57 4.56
CA ALA A 2 8.30 -26.47 3.61
C ALA A 2 7.12 -25.58 4.00
N GLU A 3 5.99 -26.14 4.46
CA GLU A 3 4.84 -25.37 4.95
C GLU A 3 5.22 -24.46 6.14
N LYS A 4 5.91 -25.00 7.16
CA LYS A 4 6.38 -24.24 8.31
C LYS A 4 7.35 -23.10 7.94
N ARG A 5 8.15 -23.27 6.86
CA ARG A 5 9.02 -22.22 6.31
C ARG A 5 8.20 -21.13 5.63
N ASN A 6 7.20 -21.52 4.85
CA ASN A 6 6.29 -20.60 4.16
C ASN A 6 5.50 -19.74 5.17
N THR A 7 5.00 -20.34 6.27
CA THR A 7 4.33 -19.60 7.35
C THR A 7 5.21 -18.52 7.98
N LYS A 8 6.50 -18.82 8.22
CA LYS A 8 7.44 -17.83 8.79
C LYS A 8 7.74 -16.70 7.83
N GLN A 9 7.94 -16.99 6.55
CA GLN A 9 8.17 -15.96 5.53
C GLN A 9 6.93 -15.05 5.38
N LYS A 10 5.72 -15.62 5.36
CA LYS A 10 4.45 -14.90 5.36
C LYS A 10 4.35 -13.93 6.55
N GLN A 11 4.63 -14.42 7.76
CA GLN A 11 4.64 -13.60 8.98
C GLN A 11 5.64 -12.44 8.93
N VAL A 12 6.85 -12.68 8.41
CA VAL A 12 7.86 -11.62 8.26
C VAL A 12 7.40 -10.55 7.27
N ILE A 13 6.89 -10.95 6.10
CA ILE A 13 6.37 -10.00 5.09
C ILE A 13 5.26 -9.14 5.70
N TYR A 14 4.32 -9.75 6.42
CA TYR A 14 3.21 -9.04 7.08
C TYR A 14 3.69 -8.11 8.19
N SER A 15 4.68 -8.53 8.97
CA SER A 15 5.27 -7.70 10.01
C SER A 15 5.93 -6.46 9.42
N VAL A 16 6.71 -6.63 8.35
CA VAL A 16 7.45 -5.53 7.74
C VAL A 16 6.51 -4.55 7.07
N ILE A 17 5.55 -5.01 6.26
CA ILE A 17 4.63 -4.08 5.57
C ILE A 17 3.77 -3.27 6.55
N LYS A 18 3.35 -3.87 7.68
CA LYS A 18 2.58 -3.17 8.73
C LYS A 18 3.39 -2.17 9.54
N GLU A 19 4.71 -2.25 9.49
CA GLU A 19 5.63 -1.32 10.18
C GLU A 19 5.93 -0.09 9.32
N LEU A 20 5.89 -0.24 7.99
CA LEU A 20 6.23 0.83 7.06
C LEU A 20 5.16 1.94 7.11
N LYS A 21 5.64 3.18 7.13
CA LYS A 21 4.81 4.40 7.00
C LYS A 21 4.69 4.88 5.56
N CYS A 22 5.35 4.17 4.65
CA CYS A 22 5.25 4.38 3.22
C CYS A 22 4.73 3.10 2.59
N HIS A 23 4.09 3.24 1.43
CA HIS A 23 3.43 2.12 0.78
C HIS A 23 4.31 1.66 -0.38
N PRO A 24 5.13 0.62 -0.21
CA PRO A 24 6.07 0.19 -1.24
C PRO A 24 5.36 -0.60 -2.34
N THR A 25 5.97 -0.66 -3.52
CA THR A 25 5.70 -1.72 -4.48
C THR A 25 6.20 -3.07 -3.95
N ALA A 26 5.73 -4.18 -4.52
CA ALA A 26 6.24 -5.51 -4.17
C ALA A 26 7.77 -5.64 -4.37
N GLN A 27 8.31 -4.97 -5.40
CA GLN A 27 9.75 -4.92 -5.65
C GLN A 27 10.50 -4.14 -4.56
N GLN A 28 9.97 -2.97 -4.15
CA GLN A 28 10.54 -2.18 -3.07
C GLN A 28 10.49 -2.93 -1.74
N LEU A 29 9.38 -3.61 -1.42
CA LEU A 29 9.28 -4.43 -0.21
C LEU A 29 10.29 -5.58 -0.21
N HIS A 30 10.47 -6.25 -1.36
CA HIS A 30 11.51 -7.28 -1.49
C HIS A 30 12.91 -6.71 -1.20
N GLN A 31 13.22 -5.53 -1.73
CA GLN A 31 14.50 -4.86 -1.47
C GLN A 31 14.68 -4.55 0.03
N ILE A 32 13.66 -3.98 0.68
CA ILE A 32 13.66 -3.71 2.13
C ILE A 32 13.90 -5.01 2.93
N LEU A 33 13.26 -6.11 2.53
CA LEU A 33 13.44 -7.41 3.19
C LEU A 33 14.88 -7.93 3.07
N VAL A 34 15.48 -7.81 1.88
CA VAL A 34 16.89 -8.20 1.65
C VAL A 34 17.84 -7.35 2.47
N GLU A 35 17.62 -6.03 2.52
CA GLU A 35 18.43 -5.09 3.32
C GLU A 35 18.33 -5.37 4.83
N ARG A 36 17.16 -5.83 5.29
CA ARG A 36 16.95 -6.31 6.67
C ARG A 36 17.50 -7.73 6.92
N GLY A 37 18.15 -8.35 5.95
CA GLY A 37 18.79 -9.66 6.08
C GLY A 37 17.87 -10.87 5.93
N TYR A 38 16.64 -10.69 5.44
CA TYR A 38 15.72 -11.79 5.19
C TYR A 38 15.99 -12.46 3.84
N ASN A 39 16.16 -13.78 3.85
CA ASN A 39 16.29 -14.58 2.63
C ASN A 39 14.90 -15.04 2.12
N ILE A 40 14.20 -14.13 1.43
CA ILE A 40 12.87 -14.36 0.85
C ILE A 40 12.94 -13.96 -0.63
N GLY A 41 12.63 -14.89 -1.54
CA GLY A 41 12.64 -14.59 -2.97
C GLY A 41 11.47 -13.69 -3.40
N ALA A 42 11.71 -12.84 -4.40
CA ALA A 42 10.71 -11.90 -4.92
C ALA A 42 9.35 -12.56 -5.24
N SER A 43 9.34 -13.70 -5.94
CA SER A 43 8.09 -14.40 -6.28
C SER A 43 7.25 -14.80 -5.06
N THR A 44 7.88 -15.05 -3.91
CA THR A 44 7.16 -15.29 -2.65
C THR A 44 6.58 -14.01 -2.08
N VAL A 45 7.27 -12.88 -2.19
CA VAL A 45 6.75 -11.56 -1.77
C VAL A 45 5.50 -11.22 -2.57
N TYR A 46 5.57 -11.28 -3.92
CA TYR A 46 4.42 -10.99 -4.78
C TYR A 46 3.19 -11.86 -4.46
N ARG A 47 3.37 -13.19 -4.36
CA ARG A 47 2.28 -14.10 -4.03
C ARG A 47 1.67 -13.81 -2.66
N VAL A 48 2.51 -13.61 -1.64
CA VAL A 48 2.02 -13.35 -0.28
C VAL A 48 1.27 -12.02 -0.20
N LEU A 49 1.69 -11.00 -0.94
CA LEU A 49 0.97 -9.73 -0.99
C LEU A 49 -0.37 -9.87 -1.71
N ALA A 50 -0.41 -10.55 -2.86
CA ALA A 50 -1.67 -10.83 -3.57
C ALA A 50 -2.67 -11.58 -2.68
N ASP A 51 -2.23 -12.68 -2.06
CA ASP A 51 -3.05 -13.45 -1.10
C ASP A 51 -3.54 -12.56 0.06
N ALA A 52 -2.71 -11.62 0.53
CA ALA A 52 -3.07 -10.74 1.64
C ALA A 52 -4.09 -9.67 1.28
N VAL A 53 -4.06 -9.18 0.03
CA VAL A 53 -5.07 -8.26 -0.50
C VAL A 53 -6.40 -9.00 -0.62
N ASP A 54 -6.38 -10.22 -1.18
CA ASP A 54 -7.57 -11.06 -1.30
C ASP A 54 -8.17 -11.44 0.07
N ASP A 55 -7.32 -11.69 1.06
CA ASP A 55 -7.71 -11.96 2.45
C ASP A 55 -8.14 -10.69 3.23
N GLY A 56 -8.01 -9.49 2.65
CA GLY A 56 -8.33 -8.20 3.31
C GLY A 56 -7.39 -7.84 4.48
N ILE A 57 -6.18 -8.40 4.50
CA ILE A 57 -5.17 -8.18 5.56
C ILE A 57 -4.38 -6.90 5.32
N ILE A 58 -4.20 -6.54 4.04
CA ILE A 58 -3.52 -5.33 3.56
C ILE A 58 -4.37 -4.69 2.46
N MET A 59 -4.12 -3.41 2.17
CA MET A 59 -4.78 -2.67 1.10
C MET A 59 -3.88 -2.55 -0.13
N ASN A 60 -4.49 -2.63 -1.30
CA ASN A 60 -3.86 -2.28 -2.57
C ASN A 60 -4.12 -0.80 -2.87
N VAL A 61 -3.06 -0.07 -3.22
CA VAL A 61 -3.09 1.35 -3.53
C VAL A 61 -2.72 1.53 -5.00
N PHE A 62 -3.73 1.87 -5.80
CA PHE A 62 -3.55 2.21 -7.22
C PHE A 62 -3.21 3.69 -7.36
N SER A 63 -1.93 3.98 -7.48
CA SER A 63 -1.39 5.33 -7.53
C SER A 63 -1.32 5.90 -8.95
N PHE A 64 -1.24 7.23 -9.05
CA PHE A 64 -1.03 7.95 -10.32
C PHE A 64 0.21 7.49 -11.12
N ASP A 65 1.21 6.92 -10.45
CA ASP A 65 2.42 6.41 -11.11
C ASP A 65 2.21 5.09 -11.88
N LYS A 66 0.97 4.56 -11.89
CA LYS A 66 0.54 3.32 -12.55
C LYS A 66 1.21 2.05 -12.01
N ASN A 67 1.84 2.14 -10.83
CA ASN A 67 2.35 0.98 -10.13
C ASN A 67 1.36 0.53 -9.06
N GLU A 68 1.48 -0.75 -8.70
CA GLU A 68 0.75 -1.35 -7.59
C GLU A 68 1.55 -1.17 -6.31
N HIS A 69 0.98 -0.44 -5.37
CA HIS A 69 1.53 -0.22 -4.04
C HIS A 69 0.71 -0.96 -3.00
N PHE A 70 1.36 -1.32 -1.89
CA PHE A 70 0.73 -2.09 -0.84
C PHE A 70 0.84 -1.35 0.49
N ASP A 71 -0.28 -1.26 1.19
CA ASP A 71 -0.38 -0.66 2.50
C ASP A 71 -0.74 -1.73 3.54
N GLY A 72 0.04 -1.80 4.62
CA GLY A 72 -0.21 -2.71 5.73
C GLY A 72 -1.48 -2.42 6.53
N ASN A 73 -2.09 -1.24 6.35
CA ASN A 73 -3.36 -0.84 6.94
C ASN A 73 -4.52 -1.10 5.95
N PRO A 74 -5.41 -2.07 6.24
CA PRO A 74 -6.56 -2.36 5.38
C PRO A 74 -7.73 -1.38 5.58
N VAL A 75 -7.65 -0.46 6.54
CA VAL A 75 -8.73 0.50 6.82
C VAL A 75 -8.68 1.60 5.75
N PRO A 76 -9.79 1.92 5.07
CA PRO A 76 -9.83 2.99 4.07
C PRO A 76 -9.33 4.33 4.62
N HIS A 77 -8.43 4.97 3.88
CA HIS A 77 -7.93 6.32 4.11
C HIS A 77 -7.34 6.87 2.82
N TYR A 78 -6.94 8.14 2.84
CA TYR A 78 -6.42 8.82 1.67
C TYR A 78 -4.90 8.88 1.67
N HIS A 79 -4.34 9.07 0.49
CA HIS A 79 -2.90 9.02 0.27
C HIS A 79 -2.32 10.35 -0.23
N ILE A 80 -1.03 10.55 0.02
CA ILE A 80 -0.22 11.65 -0.50
C ILE A 80 0.97 11.06 -1.26
N ILE A 81 1.13 11.45 -2.53
CA ILE A 81 2.21 10.98 -3.40
C ILE A 81 3.29 12.05 -3.52
N CYS A 82 4.55 11.70 -3.23
CA CYS A 82 5.68 12.57 -3.48
C CYS A 82 6.11 12.51 -4.95
N THR A 83 6.07 13.64 -5.65
CA THR A 83 6.46 13.72 -7.07
C THR A 83 7.97 13.61 -7.33
N LYS A 84 8.81 13.75 -6.29
CA LYS A 84 10.28 13.65 -6.42
C LYS A 84 10.78 12.22 -6.28
N CYS A 85 10.29 11.48 -5.28
CA CYS A 85 10.76 10.11 -4.98
C CYS A 85 9.74 9.01 -5.28
N GLY A 86 8.50 9.36 -5.62
CA GLY A 86 7.42 8.41 -5.90
C GLY A 86 6.88 7.66 -4.69
N ARG A 87 7.36 7.95 -3.46
CA ARG A 87 6.82 7.31 -2.24
C ARG A 87 5.41 7.83 -1.93
N ILE A 88 4.58 6.92 -1.44
CA ILE A 88 3.20 7.17 -1.00
C ILE A 88 3.14 7.15 0.52
N PHE A 89 2.37 8.07 1.08
CA PHE A 89 2.19 8.26 2.53
C PHE A 89 0.72 8.42 2.88
N ASP A 90 0.36 8.13 4.12
CA ASP A 90 -0.97 8.39 4.65
C ASP A 90 -1.26 9.90 4.71
N SER A 91 -2.47 10.28 4.33
CA SER A 91 -3.02 11.60 4.61
C SER A 91 -3.58 11.65 6.03
N HIS A 92 -3.54 12.83 6.66
CA HIS A 92 -4.24 13.08 7.92
C HIS A 92 -5.75 13.29 7.74
N VAL A 93 -6.23 13.37 6.50
CA VAL A 93 -7.66 13.46 6.21
C VAL A 93 -8.28 12.05 6.29
N PRO A 94 -9.26 11.83 7.18
CA PRO A 94 -9.92 10.54 7.28
C PRO A 94 -10.78 10.28 6.04
N TYR A 95 -11.01 9.00 5.74
CA TYR A 95 -11.97 8.61 4.70
C TYR A 95 -13.36 9.17 5.00
N ASP A 96 -14.03 9.71 3.97
CA ASP A 96 -15.36 10.28 4.04
C ASP A 96 -16.40 9.37 3.35
N PRO A 97 -17.18 8.57 4.12
CA PRO A 97 -18.20 7.69 3.57
C PRO A 97 -19.34 8.44 2.85
N GLU A 98 -19.53 9.73 3.10
CA GLU A 98 -20.57 10.52 2.42
C GLU A 98 -20.26 10.69 0.93
N ILE A 99 -18.99 10.64 0.53
CA ILE A 99 -18.59 10.69 -0.88
C ILE A 99 -19.07 9.44 -1.62
N ASP A 100 -18.99 8.26 -1.00
CA ASP A 100 -19.53 7.03 -1.59
C ASP A 100 -21.05 7.13 -1.78
N GLU A 101 -21.75 7.68 -0.80
CA GLU A 101 -23.20 7.84 -0.86
C GLU A 101 -23.60 8.81 -1.97
N ARG A 102 -22.89 9.93 -2.09
CA ARG A 102 -23.10 10.87 -3.20
C ARG A 102 -22.84 10.22 -4.56
N GLY A 103 -21.84 9.33 -4.66
CA GLY A 103 -21.59 8.54 -5.87
C GLY A 103 -22.77 7.62 -6.20
N ARG A 104 -23.27 6.86 -5.21
CA ARG A 104 -24.43 5.98 -5.37
C ARG A 104 -25.69 6.72 -5.81
N LEU A 105 -25.94 7.91 -5.26
CA LEU A 105 -27.10 8.74 -5.61
C LEU A 105 -26.96 9.44 -6.97
N ALA A 106 -25.73 9.62 -7.46
CA ALA A 106 -25.49 10.31 -8.73
C ALA A 106 -25.71 9.42 -9.95
N ASP A 107 -25.55 8.10 -9.81
CA ASP A 107 -25.69 7.14 -10.90
C ASP A 107 -26.24 5.78 -10.39
N GLU A 108 -27.56 5.63 -10.46
CA GLU A 108 -28.28 4.46 -9.93
C GLU A 108 -27.98 3.16 -10.69
N ASP A 109 -27.42 3.25 -11.92
CA ASP A 109 -27.05 2.08 -12.72
C ASP A 109 -25.70 1.46 -12.28
N PHE A 110 -24.93 2.16 -11.45
CA PHE A 110 -23.62 1.71 -10.98
C PHE A 110 -23.65 1.22 -9.53
N ILE A 111 -22.99 0.08 -9.31
CA ILE A 111 -22.68 -0.40 -7.95
C ILE A 111 -21.36 0.25 -7.51
N ILE A 112 -21.43 1.41 -6.86
CA ILE A 112 -20.27 2.09 -6.30
C ILE A 112 -19.80 1.37 -5.03
N SER A 113 -18.59 0.82 -5.07
CA SER A 113 -17.97 0.09 -3.96
C SER A 113 -17.09 0.97 -3.06
N SER A 114 -16.48 2.02 -3.62
CA SER A 114 -15.58 2.94 -2.93
C SER A 114 -15.28 4.17 -3.80
N HIS A 115 -14.58 5.15 -3.24
CA HIS A 115 -13.91 6.21 -3.96
C HIS A 115 -12.43 6.28 -3.56
N ASN A 116 -11.63 6.93 -4.40
CA ASN A 116 -10.23 7.20 -4.12
C ASN A 116 -9.98 8.71 -4.18
N LEU A 117 -9.20 9.23 -3.23
CA LEU A 117 -8.73 10.60 -3.21
C LEU A 117 -7.22 10.59 -2.95
N GLU A 118 -6.48 11.25 -3.83
CA GLU A 118 -5.02 11.35 -3.76
C GLU A 118 -4.57 12.80 -3.76
N TYR A 119 -3.67 13.13 -2.84
CA TYR A 119 -2.94 14.38 -2.86
C TYR A 119 -1.59 14.19 -3.53
N VAL A 120 -1.11 15.23 -4.21
CA VAL A 120 0.20 15.21 -4.89
C VAL A 120 1.06 16.34 -4.34
N GLY A 121 2.29 16.03 -3.94
CA GLY A 121 3.18 17.00 -3.28
C GLY A 121 4.66 16.58 -3.27
N ILE A 122 5.39 17.07 -2.27
CA ILE A 122 6.80 16.72 -2.00
C ILE A 122 6.91 16.32 -0.53
N CYS A 123 7.52 15.17 -0.24
CA CYS A 123 7.70 14.70 1.14
C CYS A 123 8.82 15.46 1.87
N PRO A 124 8.85 15.44 3.22
CA PRO A 124 9.85 16.17 4.00
C PRO A 124 11.31 15.80 3.66
N GLU A 125 11.59 14.51 3.40
CA GLU A 125 12.93 14.06 2.98
C GLU A 125 13.37 14.76 1.68
N CYS A 126 12.48 14.82 0.69
CA CYS A 126 12.76 15.42 -0.61
C CYS A 126 12.82 16.96 -0.59
N GLN A 127 12.15 17.60 0.37
CA GLN A 127 12.26 19.04 0.63
C GLN A 127 13.63 19.38 1.20
N ASN A 128 14.14 18.56 2.14
CA ASN A 128 15.43 18.80 2.79
C ASN A 128 16.65 18.46 1.91
N GLU A 129 16.48 17.67 0.85
CA GLU A 129 17.50 17.45 -0.18
C GLU A 129 17.68 18.65 -1.14
N GLN A 130 16.98 19.77 -0.92
CA GLN A 130 17.14 21.01 -1.70
C GLN A 130 18.09 22.03 -1.04
N GLU A 131 18.78 21.66 0.06
CA GLU A 131 19.93 22.40 0.62
C GLU A 131 21.25 21.69 0.32
#